data_AF-A0A7Z6RCT5-F1
#
_entry.id   AF-A0A7Z6RCT5-F1
#
_cell.length_a   1.000
_cell.length_b   1.000
_cell.length_c   1.000
_cell.angle_alpha   90.00
_cell.angle_beta   90.00
_cell.angle_gamma   90.00
#
_symmetry.space_group_name_H-M   'P 1'
#
loop_
_entity.id
_entity.type
_entity.pdbx_description
1 polymer ?
#
loop_
_entity_poly.entity_id
_entity_poly.type
_entity_poly.pdbx_seq_one_letter_code
_entity_poly.pdbx_strand_id
1 'polypeptide(L)'
;MPPIRVVLLTTDFINNQIFKDYLLQSLSLEKINFHSYYLLRDNVSQVSTLKPDLIITDQKLVPYVTKELATNSLVAHIDYNDTPSQISNIQTIISNIKEEKYRKIFDKI
;
A
#
# COMPACT_ATOMS: atom_id res chain seq x y z
N MET A 1 -8.22 12.92 11.30
CA MET A 1 -6.95 12.38 10.77
C MET A 1 -7.20 12.00 9.31
N PRO A 2 -6.39 12.49 8.36
CA PRO A 2 -6.56 12.15 6.95
C PRO A 2 -6.38 10.63 6.74
N PRO A 3 -7.11 10.02 5.79
CA PRO A 3 -7.01 8.59 5.53
C PRO A 3 -5.61 8.20 5.07
N ILE A 4 -5.21 6.96 5.34
CA ILE A 4 -3.99 6.35 4.81
C ILE A 4 -4.34 5.78 3.45
N ARG A 5 -3.65 6.24 2.40
CA ARG A 5 -3.84 5.78 1.02
C ARG A 5 -2.86 4.65 0.74
N VAL A 6 -3.41 3.46 0.57
CA VAL A 6 -2.64 2.27 0.25
C VAL A 6 -2.96 1.87 -1.18
N VAL A 7 -1.93 1.77 -2.01
CA VAL A 7 -2.03 1.26 -3.37
C VAL A 7 -1.41 -0.13 -3.41
N LEU A 8 -2.12 -1.08 -3.98
CA LEU A 8 -1.61 -2.40 -4.27
C LEU A 8 -1.45 -2.54 -5.79
N LEU A 9 -0.21 -2.71 -6.24
CA LEU A 9 0.16 -2.82 -7.65
C LEU A 9 0.78 -4.19 -7.92
N THR A 10 0.18 -4.98 -8.80
CA THR A 10 0.65 -6.34 -9.08
C THR A 10 0.49 -6.70 -10.57
N THR A 11 1.15 -7.80 -10.96
CA THR A 11 0.86 -8.51 -12.22
C THR A 11 -0.08 -9.70 -12.04
N ASP A 12 -0.32 -10.19 -10.82
CA ASP A 12 -1.12 -11.39 -10.54
C ASP A 12 -2.52 -11.03 -10.05
N PHE A 13 -3.52 -11.19 -10.91
CA PHE A 13 -4.88 -10.78 -10.56
C PHE A 13 -5.50 -11.58 -9.40
N ILE A 14 -5.27 -12.91 -9.39
CA ILE A 14 -5.98 -13.83 -8.49
C ILE A 14 -5.39 -13.75 -7.09
N ASN A 15 -4.07 -13.87 -6.97
CA ASN A 15 -3.41 -13.81 -5.66
C ASN A 15 -3.59 -12.43 -5.01
N ASN A 16 -3.75 -11.40 -5.81
CA ASN A 16 -4.03 -10.05 -5.34
C ASN A 16 -5.41 -9.85 -4.77
N GLN A 17 -6.44 -10.48 -5.34
CA GLN A 17 -7.80 -10.42 -4.77
C GLN A 17 -7.81 -11.09 -3.40
N ILE A 18 -7.21 -12.27 -3.29
CA ILE A 18 -7.09 -12.99 -2.01
C ILE A 18 -6.32 -12.16 -0.99
N PHE A 19 -5.15 -11.63 -1.37
CA PHE A 19 -4.34 -10.80 -0.50
C PHE A 19 -5.06 -9.54 -0.04
N LYS A 20 -5.75 -8.86 -0.96
CA LYS A 20 -6.58 -7.70 -0.65
C LYS A 20 -7.66 -8.06 0.37
N ASP A 21 -8.40 -9.15 0.17
CA ASP A 21 -9.49 -9.53 1.07
C ASP A 21 -8.95 -9.83 2.48
N TYR A 22 -7.83 -10.56 2.58
CA TYR A 22 -7.16 -10.81 3.85
C TYR A 22 -6.67 -9.52 4.52
N LEU A 23 -6.10 -8.59 3.74
CA LEU A 23 -5.62 -7.31 4.24
C LEU A 23 -6.77 -6.41 4.70
N LEU A 24 -7.90 -6.39 3.98
CA LEU A 24 -9.09 -5.64 4.37
C LEU A 24 -9.77 -6.23 5.61
N GLN A 25 -9.75 -7.55 5.80
CA GLN A 25 -10.26 -8.20 7.00
C GLN A 25 -9.40 -7.92 8.24
N SER A 26 -8.08 -7.83 8.04
CA SER A 26 -7.11 -7.64 9.12
C SER A 26 -6.89 -6.17 9.51
N LEU A 27 -7.39 -5.22 8.71
CA LEU A 27 -7.25 -3.78 8.96
C LEU A 27 -8.60 -3.14 9.27
N SER A 28 -8.63 -2.28 10.29
CA SER A 28 -9.79 -1.41 10.53
C SER A 28 -9.91 -0.39 9.39
N LEU A 29 -10.93 -0.57 8.54
CA LEU A 29 -11.12 0.18 7.29
C LEU A 29 -11.51 1.65 7.47
N GLU A 30 -11.93 2.07 8.66
CA GLU A 30 -12.48 3.42 8.89
C GLU A 30 -11.53 4.56 8.52
N LYS A 31 -10.23 4.30 8.31
CA LYS A 31 -9.22 5.32 7.97
C LYS A 31 -8.23 4.89 6.90
N ILE A 32 -8.55 3.86 6.09
CA ILE A 32 -7.67 3.36 5.03
C ILE A 32 -8.40 3.39 3.69
N ASN A 33 -7.85 4.14 2.73
CA ASN A 33 -8.32 4.18 1.35
C ASN A 33 -7.46 3.22 0.54
N PHE A 34 -8.05 2.08 0.16
CA PHE A 34 -7.36 1.02 -0.57
C PHE A 34 -7.65 1.11 -2.07
N HIS A 35 -6.59 1.11 -2.88
CA HIS A 35 -6.68 1.11 -4.34
C HIS A 35 -5.89 -0.07 -4.89
N SER A 36 -6.43 -0.76 -5.90
CA SER A 36 -5.76 -1.88 -6.55
C SER A 36 -5.55 -1.56 -8.02
N TYR A 37 -4.33 -1.77 -8.50
CA TYR A 37 -3.94 -1.59 -9.89
C TYR A 37 -3.28 -2.87 -10.39
N TYR A 38 -3.62 -3.23 -11.62
CA TYR A 38 -3.07 -4.36 -12.33
C TYR A 38 -2.22 -3.86 -13.49
N LEU A 39 -0.92 -4.12 -13.45
CA LEU A 39 0.07 -3.51 -14.35
C LEU A 39 -0.27 -3.69 -15.84
N LEU A 40 -0.86 -4.84 -16.21
CA LEU A 40 -1.17 -5.19 -17.60
C LEU A 40 -2.55 -4.70 -18.07
N ARG A 41 -3.40 -4.22 -17.15
CA ARG A 41 -4.80 -3.87 -17.44
C ARG A 41 -5.09 -2.40 -17.19
N ASP A 42 -4.53 -1.85 -16.12
CA ASP A 42 -4.90 -0.54 -15.61
C ASP A 42 -3.89 0.52 -16.03
N ASN A 43 -4.34 1.77 -16.11
CA ASN A 43 -3.46 2.90 -16.35
C ASN A 43 -2.69 3.25 -15.07
N VAL A 44 -1.55 2.60 -14.86
CA VAL A 44 -0.72 2.75 -13.65
C VAL A 44 -0.11 4.15 -13.46
N SER A 45 -0.09 5.00 -14.50
CA SER A 45 0.34 6.40 -14.35
C SER A 45 -0.53 7.18 -13.34
N GLN A 46 -1.79 6.77 -13.16
CA GLN A 46 -2.71 7.36 -12.20
C GLN A 46 -2.32 7.12 -10.74
N VAL A 47 -1.47 6.12 -10.45
CA VAL A 47 -1.02 5.83 -9.08
C VAL A 47 -0.37 7.06 -8.44
N SER A 48 0.45 7.80 -9.19
CA SER A 48 1.12 9.02 -8.72
C SER A 48 0.11 10.12 -8.30
N THR A 49 -1.03 10.22 -9.01
CA THR A 49 -2.06 11.23 -8.74
C THR A 49 -2.81 10.99 -7.43
N LEU A 50 -2.84 9.73 -6.97
CA LEU A 50 -3.45 9.35 -5.70
C LEU A 50 -2.62 9.82 -4.49
N LYS A 51 -1.35 10.19 -4.69
CA LYS A 51 -0.40 10.50 -3.60
C LYS A 51 -0.44 9.42 -2.51
N PRO A 52 -0.10 8.16 -2.84
CA PRO A 52 -0.17 7.07 -1.88
C PRO A 52 0.79 7.29 -0.72
N ASP A 53 0.40 6.85 0.46
CA ASP A 53 1.32 6.79 1.61
C ASP A 53 2.15 5.50 1.54
N LEU A 54 1.54 4.43 1.04
CA LEU A 54 2.14 3.11 0.87
C LEU A 54 1.76 2.53 -0.49
N ILE A 55 2.75 2.05 -1.23
CA ILE A 55 2.58 1.20 -2.40
C ILE A 55 3.08 -0.19 -2.05
N ILE A 56 2.20 -1.18 -2.18
CA ILE A 56 2.49 -2.59 -1.97
C ILE A 56 2.60 -3.23 -3.35
N THR A 57 3.67 -3.97 -3.63
CA THR A 57 3.89 -4.56 -4.96
C THR A 57 4.64 -5.88 -4.93
N ASP A 58 4.74 -6.59 -6.05
CA ASP A 58 5.60 -7.77 -6.14
C ASP A 58 7.08 -7.39 -6.01
N GLN A 59 7.90 -8.21 -5.35
CA GLN A 59 9.33 -7.91 -5.15
C GLN A 59 10.06 -7.55 -6.46
N LYS A 60 9.71 -8.23 -7.56
CA LYS A 60 10.28 -7.98 -8.89
C LYS A 60 9.93 -6.61 -9.47
N LEU A 61 8.83 -6.00 -9.02
CA LEU A 61 8.34 -4.70 -9.48
C LEU A 61 8.85 -3.53 -8.64
N VAL A 62 9.41 -3.79 -7.45
CA VAL A 62 9.92 -2.74 -6.55
C VAL A 62 10.83 -1.74 -7.26
N PRO A 63 11.83 -2.13 -8.09
CA PRO A 63 12.69 -1.15 -8.76
C PRO A 63 11.91 -0.20 -9.67
N TYR A 64 10.93 -0.71 -10.41
CA TYR A 64 10.07 0.08 -11.29
C TYR A 64 9.16 1.02 -10.47
N VAL A 65 8.50 0.49 -9.44
CA VAL A 65 7.60 1.27 -8.59
C VAL A 65 8.33 2.41 -7.89
N THR A 66 9.48 2.11 -7.29
CA THR A 66 10.29 3.10 -6.57
C THR A 66 10.72 4.23 -7.49
N LYS A 67 11.14 3.90 -8.72
CA LYS A 67 11.67 4.88 -9.67
C LYS A 67 10.59 5.72 -10.34
N GLU A 68 9.50 5.08 -10.77
CA GLU A 68 8.53 5.69 -11.69
C GLU A 68 7.23 6.14 -10.97
N LEU A 69 6.89 5.55 -9.82
CA LEU A 69 5.57 5.73 -9.19
C LEU A 69 5.63 6.26 -7.74
N ALA A 70 6.73 6.03 -7.01
CA ALA A 70 6.81 6.24 -5.56
C ALA A 70 7.58 7.51 -5.14
N THR A 71 7.34 8.65 -5.79
CA THR A 71 8.12 9.89 -5.54
C THR A 71 8.12 10.35 -4.07
N ASN A 72 7.07 10.04 -3.29
CA ASN A 72 6.98 10.37 -1.86
C ASN A 72 6.23 9.27 -1.06
N SER A 73 6.32 8.03 -1.50
CA SER A 73 5.52 6.92 -0.96
C SER A 73 6.44 5.84 -0.42
N LEU A 74 6.07 5.22 0.70
CA LEU A 74 6.74 4.00 1.13
C LEU A 74 6.43 2.88 0.13
N VAL A 75 7.42 2.04 -0.17
CA VAL A 75 7.24 0.86 -1.03
C VAL A 75 7.49 -0.39 -0.19
N ALA A 76 6.47 -1.24 -0.10
CA ALA A 76 6.57 -2.57 0.48
C ALA A 76 6.41 -3.62 -0.60
N HIS A 77 7.00 -4.79 -0.40
CA HIS A 77 6.82 -5.91 -1.31
C HIS A 77 5.93 -7.00 -0.69
N ILE A 78 5.26 -7.77 -1.53
CA ILE A 78 4.54 -8.99 -1.15
C ILE A 78 5.37 -10.19 -1.57
N ASP A 79 5.47 -11.15 -0.66
CA ASP A 79 5.80 -12.54 -0.96
C ASP A 79 4.60 -13.40 -0.58
N TYR A 80 3.98 -14.03 -1.57
CA TYR A 80 2.81 -14.87 -1.36
C TYR A 80 3.11 -16.18 -0.60
N ASN A 81 4.38 -16.58 -0.50
CA ASN A 81 4.79 -17.80 0.20
C ASN A 81 4.65 -17.72 1.73
N ASP A 82 4.64 -16.51 2.32
CA ASP A 82 4.45 -16.28 3.75
C ASP A 82 3.48 -15.12 4.02
N THR A 83 2.26 -15.29 3.51
CA THR A 83 1.21 -14.26 3.57
C THR A 83 0.91 -13.75 5.00
N PRO A 84 0.81 -14.58 6.06
CA PRO A 84 0.53 -14.11 7.42
C PRO A 84 1.59 -13.15 7.97
N SER A 85 2.89 -13.49 7.84
CA SER A 85 3.97 -12.62 8.30
C SER A 85 4.01 -11.31 7.52
N GLN A 86 3.76 -11.35 6.21
CA GLN A 86 3.70 -10.16 5.36
C GLN A 86 2.57 -9.22 5.75
N ILE A 87 1.39 -9.76 6.09
CA ILE A 87 0.27 -8.96 6.59
C ILE A 87 0.65 -8.26 7.89
N SER A 88 1.26 -8.98 8.84
CA SER A 88 1.73 -8.39 10.10
C SER A 88 2.71 -7.24 9.86
N ASN A 89 3.68 -7.43 8.96
CA ASN A 89 4.62 -6.38 8.58
C ASN A 89 3.91 -5.15 7.98
N ILE A 90 2.93 -5.36 7.11
CA ILE A 90 2.15 -4.26 6.51
C ILE A 90 1.30 -3.54 7.56
N GLN A 91 0.73 -4.26 8.53
CA GLN A 91 0.01 -3.66 9.67
C GLN A 91 0.94 -2.77 10.50
N THR A 92 2.19 -3.20 10.74
CA THR A 92 3.20 -2.37 11.41
C THR A 92 3.52 -1.12 10.60
N ILE A 93 3.73 -1.23 9.29
CA ILE A 93 3.99 -0.08 8.41
C ILE A 93 2.82 0.91 8.46
N ILE A 94 1.58 0.42 8.32
CA ILE A 94 0.37 1.26 8.38
C ILE A 94 0.24 1.95 9.75
N SER A 95 0.57 1.25 10.84
CA SER A 95 0.55 1.81 12.19
C SER A 95 1.59 2.93 12.35
N ASN A 96 2.79 2.76 11.79
CA ASN A 96 3.82 3.80 11.80
C ASN A 96 3.40 5.03 10.99
N ILE A 97 2.83 4.83 9.79
CA ILE A 97 2.28 5.93 8.96
C ILE A 97 1.19 6.68 9.73
N LYS A 98 0.31 5.95 10.43
CA LYS A 98 -0.75 6.53 11.26
C LYS A 98 -0.16 7.43 12.34
N GLU A 99 0.86 6.96 13.04
CA GLU A 99 1.54 7.71 14.10
C GLU A 99 2.24 8.96 13.54
N GLU A 100 2.95 8.85 12.42
CA GLU A 100 3.60 10.00 11.79
C GLU A 100 2.61 11.08 11.36
N LYS A 101 1.47 10.68 10.76
CA LYS A 101 0.40 11.60 10.38
C LYS A 101 -0.21 12.27 11.60
N TYR A 102 -0.36 11.54 12.70
CA TYR A 102 -0.84 12.09 13.96
C TYR A 102 0.13 13.14 14.52
N ARG A 103 1.43 12.81 14.62
CA ARG A 103 2.47 13.75 15.08
C ARG A 103 2.47 15.05 14.26
N LYS A 104 2.44 14.95 12.92
CA LYS A 104 2.38 16.12 12.02
C LYS A 104 1.15 17.03 12.21
N ILE A 105 0.05 16.52 12.76
CA ILE A 105 -1.12 17.34 13.09
C ILE A 105 -0.90 18.05 14.42
N PHE A 106 -0.37 17.35 15.42
CA PHE A 106 -0.10 17.91 16.74
C PHE A 106 1.04 18.93 16.73
N ASP A 107 2.11 18.68 15.97
CA ASP A 107 3.25 19.61 15.84
C ASP A 107 2.89 20.90 15.08
N LYS A 108 1.70 20.97 14.47
CA LYS A 108 1.17 22.15 13.76
C LYS A 108 0.19 22.98 14.59
N ILE A 109 -0.12 22.56 15.81
CA ILE A 109 -0.97 23.25 16.79
C ILE A 109 -0.06 23.92 17.82
#